data_AF-A7T1K3-F1
#
_entry.id   AF-A7T1K3-F1
#
_cell.length_a   1.000
_cell.length_b   1.000
_cell.length_c   1.000
_cell.angle_alpha   90.00
_cell.angle_beta   90.00
_cell.angle_gamma   90.00
#
_symmetry.space_group_name_H-M   'P 1'
#
loop_
_entity.id
_entity.type
_entity.pdbx_description
1 polymer ?
#
loop_
_entity_poly.entity_id
_entity_poly.type
_entity_poly.pdbx_seq_one_letter_code
_entity_poly.pdbx_strand_id
1 'polypeptide(L)' 'NYRQIAILFSFKKILEKLVYDQLIFYLEKHNILFQYQFGFRKGHFTEHAILETIENLK' A
#
# COMPACT_ATOMS: atom_id res chain seq x y z
N ASN A 1 -2.81 -23.58 8.44
CA ASN A 1 -2.44 -22.47 9.34
C ASN A 1 -3.52 -21.39 9.30
N TYR A 2 -4.20 -21.15 10.41
CA TYR A 2 -5.23 -20.11 10.52
C TYR A 2 -4.59 -18.78 10.91
N ARG A 3 -4.86 -17.70 10.16
CA ARG A 3 -4.45 -16.33 10.50
C ARG A 3 -5.62 -15.62 11.16
N GLN A 4 -5.47 -15.28 12.43
CA GLN A 4 -6.48 -14.51 13.16
C GLN A 4 -6.62 -13.10 12.58
N ILE A 5 -7.86 -12.60 12.56
CA ILE A 5 -8.21 -11.25 12.08
C ILE A 5 -8.58 -10.40 13.29
N ALA A 6 -7.98 -9.21 13.39
CA ALA A 6 -8.35 -8.23 14.40
C ALA A 6 -9.67 -7.55 14.02
N ILE A 7 -10.75 -7.89 14.73
CA ILE A 7 -12.03 -7.21 14.59
C ILE A 7 -11.98 -5.95 15.46
N LEU A 8 -11.82 -4.79 14.82
CA LEU A 8 -11.80 -3.50 15.49
C LEU A 8 -13.21 -2.91 15.54
N PHE A 9 -13.56 -2.26 16.65
CA PHE A 9 -14.81 -1.49 16.75
C PHE A 9 -14.85 -0.39 15.69
N SER A 10 -16.03 -0.08 15.14
CA SER A 10 -16.20 0.82 13.98
C SER A 10 -15.51 2.18 14.14
N PHE A 11 -15.49 2.74 15.35
CA PHE A 11 -14.79 3.99 15.64
C PHE A 11 -13.26 3.89 15.41
N LYS A 12 -12.64 2.76 15.76
CA LYS A 12 -11.21 2.54 15.52
C LYS A 12 -10.88 2.49 14.03
N LYS A 13 -11.78 1.96 13.19
CA LYS A 13 -11.60 1.94 11.73
C LYS A 13 -11.63 3.34 11.11
N ILE A 14 -12.41 4.26 11.67
CA ILE A 14 -12.43 5.66 11.24
C ILE A 14 -11.08 6.32 11.56
N LEU A 15 -10.57 6.13 12.78
CA LEU A 15 -9.26 6.66 13.17
C LEU A 15 -8.12 6.06 12.32
N GLU A 16 -8.15 4.74 12.08
CA GLU A 16 -7.19 4.05 11.22
C GLU A 16 -7.16 4.67 9.81
N LYS A 17 -8.34 4.97 9.25
CA LYS A 17 -8.47 5.63 7.95
C LYS A 17 -7.91 7.06 7.95
N LEU A 18 -8.22 7.85 8.98
CA LEU A 18 -7.71 9.23 9.07
C LEU A 18 -6.18 9.28 9.11
N VAL A 19 -5.56 8.40 9.90
CA VAL A 19 -4.10 8.30 9.98
C VAL A 19 -3.51 7.81 8.65
N TYR A 20 -4.14 6.81 8.02
CA TYR A 20 -3.73 6.31 6.71
C TYR A 20 -3.73 7.41 5.64
N ASP A 21 -4.83 8.18 5.54
CA ASP A 21 -4.98 9.23 4.54
C ASP A 21 -3.91 10.32 4.70
N GLN A 22 -3.62 10.74 5.93
CA GLN A 22 -2.56 11.72 6.21
C GLN A 22 -1.17 11.18 5.89
N LEU A 23 -0.88 9.94 6.30
CA LEU A 23 0.43 9.33 6.12
C LEU A 23 0.74 9.10 4.64
N ILE A 24 -0.19 8.52 3.88
CA ILE A 24 0.00 8.28 2.45
C ILE A 24 0.18 9.59 1.69
N PHE A 25 -0.63 10.61 1.99
CA PHE A 25 -0.46 11.92 1.37
C PHE A 25 0.95 12.49 1.60
N TYR A 26 1.48 12.40 2.82
CA TYR A 26 2.83 12.85 3.13
C TYR A 26 3.90 12.04 2.39
N LEU A 27 3.80 10.71 2.45
CA LEU A 27 4.77 9.80 1.85
C LEU A 27 4.83 9.94 0.31
N GLU A 28 3.68 10.11 -0.34
CA GLU A 28 3.59 10.36 -1.78
C GLU A 28 4.11 11.75 -2.15
N LYS A 29 3.71 12.80 -1.42
CA LYS A 29 4.17 14.17 -1.66
C LYS A 29 5.69 14.32 -1.61
N HIS A 30 6.34 13.56 -0.74
CA HIS A 30 7.80 13.58 -0.57
C HIS A 30 8.53 12.49 -1.37
N ASN A 31 7.83 11.71 -2.21
CA ASN A 31 8.40 10.60 -2.98
C ASN A 31 9.25 9.62 -2.12
N ILE A 32 8.83 9.38 -0.86
CA ILE A 32 9.57 8.55 0.10
C ILE A 32 9.39 7.05 -0.19
N LEU A 33 8.23 6.68 -0.73
CA LEU A 33 7.89 5.30 -1.00
C LEU A 33 8.74 4.73 -2.14
N PHE A 34 9.21 3.50 -1.97
CA PHE A 34 10.10 2.83 -2.90
C PHE A 34 9.50 2.67 -4.30
N GLN A 35 10.26 3.00 -5.34
CA GLN A 35 9.77 3.10 -6.73
C GLN A 35 9.11 1.79 -7.22
N TYR A 36 9.66 0.64 -6.83
CA TYR A 36 9.13 -0.69 -7.18
C TYR A 36 8.20 -1.28 -6.12
N GLN A 37 7.64 -0.46 -5.23
CA GLN A 37 6.58 -0.89 -4.31
C GLN A 37 5.22 -0.74 -4.99
N PHE A 38 4.70 -1.84 -5.53
CA PHE A 38 3.44 -1.87 -6.28
C PHE A 38 2.21 -2.19 -5.41
N GLY A 39 2.40 -2.87 -4.27
CA GLY A 39 1.31 -3.23 -3.36
C GLY A 39 0.82 -2.05 -2.52
N PHE A 40 -0.49 -2.00 -2.28
CA PHE A 40 -1.13 -1.00 -1.39
C PHE A 40 -0.88 0.47 -1.78
N ARG A 41 -0.59 0.72 -3.06
CA ARG A 41 -0.44 2.06 -3.63
C ARG A 41 -1.55 2.37 -4.62
N LYS A 42 -1.93 3.64 -4.68
CA LYS A 42 -2.88 4.11 -5.69
C LYS A 42 -2.21 4.11 -7.07
N GLY A 43 -2.90 3.56 -8.08
CA GLY A 43 -2.40 3.55 -9.47
C GLY A 43 -1.34 2.50 -9.79
N HIS A 44 -0.92 1.68 -8.81
CA HIS A 44 -0.05 0.54 -9.05
C HIS A 44 -0.86 -0.76 -9.00
N PHE A 45 -0.79 -1.54 -10.06
CA PHE A 45 -1.43 -2.86 -10.13
C PHE A 45 -0.37 -3.96 -10.04
N THR A 46 -0.80 -5.16 -9.66
CA THR A 46 0.08 -6.34 -9.60
C THR A 46 0.68 -6.69 -10.97
N GLU A 47 -0.01 -6.36 -12.05
CA GLU A 47 0.47 -6.53 -13.43
C GLU A 47 1.72 -5.67 -13.71
N HIS A 48 1.78 -4.46 -13.14
CA HIS A 48 2.94 -3.58 -13.30
C HIS A 48 4.18 -4.19 -12.64
N ALA A 49 4.01 -4.86 -11.49
CA ALA A 49 5.10 -5.56 -10.82
C ALA A 49 5.64 -6.73 -11.67
N ILE A 50 4.75 -7.47 -12.33
CA ILE A 50 5.14 -8.60 -13.19
C ILE A 50 5.89 -8.10 -14.42
N LEU A 51 5.36 -7.07 -15.10
CA LEU A 51 6.00 -6.47 -16.27
C LEU A 51 7.39 -5.94 -15.93
N GLU A 52 7.51 -5.16 -14.86
CA GLU A 52 8.80 -4.65 -14.38
C GLU A 52 9.80 -5.78 -14.09
N THR A 53 9.33 -6.88 -13.49
CA THR A 53 10.20 -8.03 -13.17
C THR A 53 10.70 -8.73 -14.44
N ILE A 54 9.83 -8.88 -15.44
CA ILE A 54 10.18 -9.50 -16.73
C ILE A 54 11.15 -8.62 -17.52
N GLU A 55 10.95 -7.31 -17.51
CA GLU A 55 11.82 -6.34 -18.19
C GLU A 55 13.22 -6.30 -17.58
N ASN A 56 13.34 -6.31 -16.24
CA ASN A 56 14.63 -6.32 -15.55
C ASN A 56 15.38 -7.66 -15.60
N LEU A 57 14.73 -8.75 -16.03
CA LEU A 57 15.34 -10.06 -16.19
C LEU A 57 15.96 -10.27 -17.58
N LYS A 58 15.68 -9.39 -18.54
CA LYS A 58 16.32 -9.39 -19.87
C LYS A 58 17.64 -8.64 -19.83
#